data_AF-A0A2P6Q3I9-F1
#
_entry.id   AF-A0A2P6Q3I9-F1
#
_cell.length_a   1.000
_cell.length_b   1.000
_cell.length_c   1.000
_cell.angle_alpha   90.00
_cell.angle_beta   90.00
_cell.angle_gamma   90.00
#
_symmetry.space_group_name_H-M   'P 1'
#
loop_
_entity.id
_entity.type
_entity.pdbx_description
1 polymer ?
#
loop_
_entity_poly.entity_id
_entity_poly.type
_entity_poly.pdbx_seq_one_letter_code
_entity_poly.pdbx_strand_id
1 'polypeptide(L)'
;MLLVEQVKSSERSPLVTCLLEGPSGSGKSSLAATVGIDSDFPYVKIISAEAMIGLQESTKCAQIAKVFEDAYKSPLSIERADQLVKIH
;
A
#
# COMPACT_ATOMS: atom_id res chain seq x y z
N MET A 1 -12.16 -0.96 12.24
CA MET A 1 -10.99 -1.51 11.52
C MET A 1 -9.72 -1.23 12.33
N LEU A 2 -9.24 -2.21 13.09
CA LEU A 2 -8.27 -1.97 14.18
C LEU A 2 -6.96 -1.31 13.73
N LEU A 3 -6.37 -1.73 12.61
CA LEU A 3 -5.12 -1.14 12.09
C LEU A 3 -5.31 0.31 11.59
N VAL A 4 -6.44 0.60 10.94
CA VAL A 4 -6.77 1.95 10.46
C VAL A 4 -7.07 2.88 11.63
N GLU A 5 -7.80 2.41 12.63
CA GLU A 5 -8.07 3.16 13.86
C GLU A 5 -6.78 3.46 14.63
N GLN A 6 -5.86 2.49 14.70
CA GLN A 6 -4.57 2.69 15.35
C GLN A 6 -3.75 3.79 14.68
N VAL A 7 -3.74 3.87 13.34
CA VAL A 7 -3.07 4.97 12.62
C VAL A 7 -3.81 6.30 12.83
N LYS A 8 -5.14 6.29 12.88
CA LYS A 8 -5.94 7.51 13.14
C LYS A 8 -5.78 8.07 14.57
N SER A 9 -5.61 7.20 15.58
CA SER A 9 -5.66 7.59 17.00
C SER A 9 -4.31 7.63 17.70
N SER A 10 -3.25 7.06 17.11
CA SER A 10 -1.95 6.93 17.76
C SER A 10 -0.98 8.02 17.31
N GLU A 11 -0.65 8.94 18.23
CA GLU A 11 0.47 9.87 18.03
C GLU A 11 1.84 9.17 18.17
N ARG A 12 1.89 7.96 18.75
CA ARG A 12 3.14 7.24 19.03
C ARG A 12 3.56 6.27 17.93
N SER A 13 2.63 5.83 17.10
CA SER A 13 2.87 4.86 16.02
C SER A 13 2.15 5.30 14.74
N PRO A 14 2.62 6.39 14.08
CA PRO A 14 1.99 6.94 12.89
C PRO A 14 2.11 6.05 11.65
N LEU A 15 2.95 5.01 11.69
CA LEU A 15 3.16 4.05 10.61
C LEU A 15 2.81 2.63 11.07
N VAL A 16 1.95 1.96 10.32
CA VAL A 16 1.59 0.56 10.53
C VAL A 16 1.71 -0.18 9.21
N THR A 17 2.56 -1.21 9.18
CA THR A 17 2.71 -2.09 8.01
C THR A 17 2.09 -3.44 8.31
N CYS A 18 1.26 -3.94 7.39
CA CYS A 18 0.62 -5.25 7.49
C CYS A 18 0.89 -6.07 6.23
N LEU A 19 1.24 -7.34 6.42
CA LEU A 19 1.34 -8.32 5.34
C LEU A 19 0.09 -9.22 5.36
N LEU A 20 -0.64 -9.26 4.24
CA LEU A 20 -1.73 -10.20 4.05
C LEU A 20 -1.20 -11.48 3.39
N GLU A 21 -1.17 -12.58 4.13
CA GLU A 21 -0.77 -13.89 3.64
C GLU A 21 -1.98 -14.82 3.45
N GLY A 22 -1.90 -15.74 2.49
CA GLY A 22 -2.93 -16.74 2.25
C GLY A 22 -2.86 -17.36 0.85
N PRO A 23 -3.60 -18.45 0.60
CA PRO A 23 -3.59 -19.19 -0.67
C PRO A 23 -3.90 -18.32 -1.90
N SER A 24 -3.43 -18.70 -3.09
CA SER A 24 -3.80 -18.01 -4.33
C SER A 24 -5.32 -17.94 -4.49
N GLY A 25 -5.85 -16.80 -4.93
CA GLY A 25 -7.31 -16.60 -5.06
C GLY A 25 -8.06 -16.32 -3.75
N SER A 26 -7.41 -16.27 -2.59
CA SER A 26 -8.08 -15.98 -1.30
C SER A 26 -8.58 -14.53 -1.12
N GLY A 27 -8.54 -13.70 -2.16
CA GLY A 27 -9.06 -12.33 -2.12
C GLY A 27 -8.22 -11.32 -1.33
N LYS A 28 -6.96 -11.62 -0.98
CA LYS A 28 -6.03 -10.66 -0.33
C LYS A 28 -5.99 -9.31 -1.03
N SER A 29 -6.09 -9.33 -2.36
CA SER A 29 -6.03 -8.11 -3.15
C SER A 29 -7.28 -7.26 -3.03
N SER A 30 -8.43 -7.90 -3.12
CA SER A 30 -9.71 -7.27 -2.87
C SER A 30 -9.81 -6.75 -1.44
N LEU A 31 -9.37 -7.54 -0.45
CA LEU A 31 -9.46 -7.18 0.96
C LEU A 31 -8.67 -5.88 1.27
N ALA A 32 -7.40 -5.78 0.88
CA ALA A 32 -6.66 -4.55 1.17
C ALA A 32 -7.11 -3.35 0.31
N ALA A 33 -7.72 -3.57 -0.87
CA ALA A 33 -8.36 -2.49 -1.62
C ALA A 33 -9.62 -1.99 -0.89
N THR A 34 -10.47 -2.90 -0.40
CA THR A 34 -11.65 -2.57 0.42
C THR A 34 -11.25 -1.83 1.69
N VAL A 35 -10.23 -2.31 2.41
CA VAL A 35 -9.67 -1.62 3.58
C VAL A 35 -9.18 -0.21 3.22
N GLY A 36 -8.53 -0.03 2.07
CA GLY A 36 -8.10 1.29 1.61
C GLY A 36 -9.28 2.23 1.36
N ILE A 37 -10.31 1.75 0.67
CA ILE A 37 -11.51 2.54 0.35
C ILE A 37 -12.30 2.89 1.62
N ASP A 38 -12.52 1.92 2.50
CA ASP A 38 -13.30 2.07 3.73
C ASP A 38 -12.55 2.85 4.83
N SER A 39 -11.28 3.19 4.62
CA SER A 39 -10.47 3.92 5.61
C SER A 39 -10.79 5.41 5.69
N ASP A 40 -11.43 5.98 4.66
CA ASP A 40 -11.60 7.43 4.46
C ASP A 40 -10.29 8.24 4.49
N PHE A 41 -9.17 7.60 4.13
CA PHE A 41 -7.89 8.30 4.07
C PHE A 41 -7.82 9.20 2.82
N PRO A 42 -7.27 10.43 2.95
CA PRO A 42 -7.15 11.38 1.84
C PRO A 42 -6.21 10.91 0.72
N TYR A 43 -5.30 9.98 1.01
CA TYR A 43 -4.41 9.39 0.01
C TYR A 43 -4.44 7.86 0.11
N VAL A 44 -4.89 7.21 -0.97
CA VAL A 44 -4.86 5.76 -1.13
C VAL A 44 -4.18 5.43 -2.44
N LYS A 45 -3.06 4.71 -2.41
CA LYS A 45 -2.31 4.34 -3.62
C LYS A 45 -2.02 2.85 -3.67
N ILE A 46 -2.37 2.23 -4.80
CA ILE A 46 -2.06 0.84 -5.09
C ILE A 46 -0.87 0.79 -6.03
N ILE A 47 0.17 0.10 -5.58
CA ILE A 47 1.37 -0.26 -6.31
C ILE A 47 1.18 -1.72 -6.74
N SER A 48 0.93 -1.97 -8.03
CA SER A 48 0.80 -3.34 -8.56
C SER A 48 2.03 -3.72 -9.38
N ALA A 49 2.43 -5.00 -9.28
CA ALA A 49 3.49 -5.54 -10.14
C ALA A 49 3.16 -5.42 -11.64
N GLU A 50 1.88 -5.52 -12.00
CA GLU A 50 1.38 -5.37 -13.38
C GLU A 50 1.72 -4.00 -13.97
N ALA A 51 1.60 -2.93 -13.17
CA ALA A 51 1.94 -1.57 -13.61
C ALA A 51 3.45 -1.37 -13.81
N MET A 52 4.28 -2.31 -13.35
CA MET A 52 5.75 -2.25 -13.41
C MET A 52 6.35 -3.20 -14.45
N ILE A 53 5.53 -3.97 -15.17
CA ILE A 53 6.00 -4.90 -16.20
C ILE A 53 6.69 -4.10 -17.32
N GLY A 54 7.90 -4.54 -17.70
CA GLY A 54 8.68 -3.92 -18.77
C GLY A 54 9.44 -2.64 -18.38
N LEU A 55 9.32 -2.18 -17.13
CA LEU A 55 10.14 -1.07 -16.62
C LEU A 55 11.53 -1.54 -16.21
N GLN A 56 12.53 -0.68 -16.39
CA GLN A 56 13.86 -0.89 -15.83
C GLN A 56 13.81 -0.82 -14.30
N GLU A 57 14.71 -1.55 -13.64
CA GLU A 57 14.78 -1.61 -12.17
C GLU A 57 14.90 -0.22 -11.53
N SER A 58 15.71 0.67 -12.12
CA SER A 58 15.84 2.07 -11.69
C SER A 58 14.51 2.82 -11.73
N THR A 59 13.69 2.59 -12.76
CA THR A 59 12.36 3.21 -12.90
C THR A 59 11.37 2.62 -11.91
N LYS A 60 11.42 1.31 -11.63
CA LYS A 60 10.60 0.68 -10.58
C LYS A 60 10.88 1.30 -9.22
N CYS A 61 12.16 1.40 -8.84
CA CYS A 61 12.60 2.04 -7.60
C CYS A 61 12.14 3.51 -7.52
N ALA A 62 12.31 4.28 -8.60
CA ALA A 62 11.88 5.67 -8.65
C ALA A 62 10.36 5.85 -8.50
N GLN A 63 9.56 4.96 -9.11
CA GLN A 63 8.11 5.00 -8.95
C GLN A 63 7.68 4.66 -7.53
N ILE A 64 8.28 3.64 -6.91
CA ILE A 64 7.99 3.28 -5.52
C ILE A 64 8.35 4.44 -4.60
N ALA A 65 9.54 5.00 -4.73
CA ALA A 65 9.99 6.15 -3.95
C ALA A 65 9.02 7.34 -4.09
N LYS A 66 8.59 7.64 -5.32
CA LYS A 66 7.64 8.72 -5.59
C LYS A 66 6.29 8.51 -4.89
N VAL A 67 5.77 7.27 -4.88
CA VAL A 67 4.50 6.97 -4.18
C VAL A 67 4.64 7.24 -2.69
N PHE A 68 5.75 6.83 -2.07
CA PHE A 68 6.00 7.11 -0.66
C PHE A 68 6.19 8.62 -0.41
N GLU A 69 6.93 9.35 -1.25
CA GLU A 69 7.08 10.80 -1.15
C GLU A 69 5.74 11.55 -1.24
N ASP A 70 4.87 11.14 -2.17
CA ASP A 70 3.54 11.74 -2.31
C ASP A 70 2.64 11.41 -1.12
N ALA A 71 2.78 10.22 -0.55
CA ALA A 71 2.04 9.82 0.63
C ALA A 71 2.45 10.59 1.89
N TYR A 72 3.73 10.90 2.07
CA TYR A 72 4.22 11.73 3.17
C TYR A 72 3.66 13.17 3.17
N LYS A 73 3.16 13.65 2.02
CA LYS A 73 2.50 14.97 1.94
C LYS A 73 1.07 14.94 2.48
N SER A 74 0.50 13.74 2.62
CA SER A 74 -0.85 13.52 3.13
C SER A 74 -0.82 13.37 4.64
N PRO A 75 -1.79 13.94 5.40
CA PRO A 75 -1.87 13.74 6.84
C PRO A 75 -2.15 12.28 7.23
N LEU A 76 -2.80 11.52 6.34
CA LEU A 76 -3.04 10.08 6.47
C LEU A 76 -2.95 9.44 5.08
N SER A 77 -2.22 8.34 4.97
CA SER A 77 -2.01 7.62 3.72
C SER A 77 -2.08 6.10 3.90
N ILE A 78 -2.59 5.40 2.89
CA ILE A 78 -2.49 3.94 2.75
C ILE A 78 -1.84 3.64 1.41
N GLU A 79 -0.67 3.01 1.45
CA GLU A 79 0.01 2.46 0.30
C GLU A 79 -0.13 0.93 0.32
N ARG A 80 -0.69 0.39 -0.75
CA ARG A 80 -0.84 -1.05 -0.95
C ARG A 80 0.21 -1.51 -1.96
N ALA A 81 1.08 -2.44 -1.57
CA ALA A 81 1.98 -3.12 -2.51
C ALA A 81 1.45 -4.52 -2.84
N ASP A 82 1.05 -4.74 -4.09
CA ASP A 82 0.47 -5.99 -4.57
C ASP A 82 1.49 -6.82 -5.37
N GLN A 83 1.63 -8.10 -4.99
CA GLN A 83 2.48 -9.10 -5.65
C GLN A 83 3.96 -8.72 -5.81
N LEU A 84 4.58 -8.09 -4.80
CA LEU A 84 6.01 -7.71 -4.85
C LEU A 84 6.97 -8.87 -5.17
N VAL A 85 6.63 -10.12 -4.81
CA VAL A 85 7.47 -11.31 -5.04
C VAL A 85 7.66 -11.64 -6.54
N LYS A 86 6.79 -11.15 -7.42
CA LYS A 86 6.93 -11.33 -8.87
C LYS A 86 7.86 -10.31 -9.55
N ILE A 87 8.43 -9.37 -8.80
CA ILE A 87 9.42 -8.43 -9.34
C ILE A 87 10.77 -9.16 -9.37
N HIS A 88 10.97 -9.99 -10.39
CA HIS A 88 12.28 -10.49 -10.82
C HIS A 88 12.63 -9.87 -12.17
#